data_AF-X1LXU0-F1
#
_entry.id   AF-X1LXU0-F1
#
_cell.length_a   1.000
_cell.length_b   1.000
_cell.length_c   1.000
_cell.angle_alpha   90.00
_cell.angle_beta   90.00
_cell.angle_gamma   90.00
#
_symmetry.space_group_name_H-M   'P 1'
#
loop_
_entity.id
_entity.type
_entity.pdbx_description
1 polymer ?
#
loop_
_entity_poly.entity_id
_entity_poly.type
_entity_poly.pdbx_seq_one_letter_code
_entity_poly.pdbx_strand_id
1 'polypeptide(L)'
;MGGIPRGRITEIFGPEASGKTTLGQHIIAEAQKHGGTVAYIDVEHALDPAYAANCGVNVDDLLISQPDTGEQALEITEALV
;
A
#
# COMPACT_ATOMS: atom_id res chain seq x y z
N MET A 1 3.20 -3.44 21.75
CA MET A 1 2.96 -2.04 21.32
C MET A 1 4.14 -1.63 20.46
N GLY A 2 3.95 -1.25 19.18
CA GLY A 2 5.07 -0.85 18.30
C GLY A 2 4.84 -0.95 16.78
N GLY A 3 3.67 -0.55 16.25
CA GLY A 3 3.40 -0.63 14.80
C GLY A 3 2.10 0.08 14.39
N ILE A 4 1.69 -0.11 13.12
CA ILE A 4 0.46 0.46 12.57
C ILE A 4 -0.78 -0.24 13.19
N PRO A 5 -1.80 0.50 13.68
CA PRO A 5 -2.99 -0.09 14.27
C PRO A 5 -3.86 -0.81 13.22
N ARG A 6 -4.36 -2.01 13.56
CA ARG A 6 -5.30 -2.75 12.71
C ARG A 6 -6.73 -2.21 12.86
N GLY A 7 -7.53 -2.28 11.78
CA GLY A 7 -8.93 -1.85 11.77
C GLY A 7 -9.12 -0.34 11.95
N ARG A 8 -8.10 0.46 11.66
CA ARG A 8 -8.09 1.92 11.78
C ARG A 8 -7.45 2.53 10.52
N ILE A 9 -7.84 3.76 10.21
CA ILE A 9 -7.21 4.56 9.17
C ILE A 9 -5.92 5.17 9.73
N THR A 10 -4.84 5.10 8.96
CA THR A 10 -3.56 5.76 9.27
C THR A 10 -3.16 6.62 8.08
N GLU A 11 -2.82 7.88 8.32
CA GLU A 11 -2.33 8.81 7.30
C GLU A 11 -0.82 9.01 7.43
N ILE A 12 -0.11 8.93 6.30
CA ILE A 12 1.33 9.21 6.19
C ILE A 12 1.49 10.35 5.19
N PHE A 13 1.82 11.55 5.68
CA PHE A 13 1.97 12.75 4.85
C PHE A 13 3.37 13.36 4.98
N GLY A 14 3.77 14.16 3.99
CA GLY A 14 5.10 14.79 3.94
C GLY A 14 5.52 15.21 2.54
N PRO A 15 6.64 15.95 2.40
CA PRO A 15 7.14 16.44 1.11
C PRO A 15 7.40 15.33 0.08
N GLU A 16 7.47 15.69 -1.20
CA GLU A 16 7.96 14.80 -2.24
C GLU A 16 9.35 14.24 -1.86
N ALA A 17 9.61 12.97 -2.20
CA ALA A 17 10.84 12.25 -1.86
C ALA A 17 11.15 12.12 -0.34
N SER A 18 10.20 12.39 0.58
CA SER A 18 10.40 12.20 2.02
C SER A 18 10.37 10.73 2.50
N GLY A 19 10.25 9.76 1.59
CA GLY A 19 10.23 8.33 1.90
C GLY A 19 8.85 7.74 2.26
N LYS A 20 7.74 8.45 1.99
CA LYS A 20 6.37 7.99 2.29
C LYS A 20 6.07 6.63 1.65
N THR A 21 6.32 6.52 0.34
CA THR A 21 6.09 5.29 -0.42
C THR A 21 6.97 4.16 0.11
N THR A 22 8.26 4.42 0.37
CA THR A 22 9.18 3.43 0.96
C THR A 22 8.69 2.90 2.30
N LEU A 23 8.21 3.77 3.20
CA LEU A 23 7.61 3.37 4.47
C LEU A 23 6.36 2.52 4.23
N GLY A 24 5.50 2.93 3.29
CA GLY A 24 4.33 2.15 2.86
C GLY A 24 4.71 0.74 2.38
N GLN A 25 5.71 0.62 1.51
CA GLN A 25 6.19 -0.68 1.01
C GLN A 25 6.71 -1.58 2.15
N HIS A 26 7.41 -1.03 3.15
CA HIS A 26 7.81 -1.81 4.32
C HIS A 26 6.61 -2.25 5.18
N ILE A 27 5.58 -1.42 5.32
CA ILE A 27 4.35 -1.81 6.04
C ILE A 27 3.64 -2.96 5.29
N ILE A 28 3.56 -2.88 3.96
CA ILE A 28 2.99 -3.92 3.09
C ILE A 28 3.78 -5.22 3.24
N ALA A 29 5.10 -5.16 3.11
CA ALA A 29 5.99 -6.30 3.25
C ALA A 29 5.83 -6.98 4.62
N GLU A 30 5.80 -6.22 5.70
CA GLU A 30 5.59 -6.76 7.04
C GLU A 30 4.19 -7.37 7.19
N ALA A 31 3.14 -6.78 6.62
CA ALA A 31 1.81 -7.37 6.63
C ALA A 31 1.78 -8.73 5.90
N GLN A 32 2.37 -8.83 4.71
CA GLN A 32 2.48 -10.07 3.93
C GLN A 32 3.28 -11.15 4.66
N LYS A 33 4.42 -10.80 5.29
CA LYS A 33 5.22 -11.74 6.10
C LYS A 33 4.44 -12.37 7.25
N HIS A 34 3.47 -11.66 7.80
CA HIS A 34 2.58 -12.16 8.84
C HIS A 34 1.33 -12.87 8.29
N GLY A 35 1.34 -13.24 7.01
CA GLY A 35 0.26 -13.95 6.32
C GLY A 35 -0.94 -13.07 5.96
N GLY A 36 -0.78 -11.74 5.97
CA GLY A 36 -1.84 -10.81 5.60
C GLY A 36 -1.94 -10.62 4.09
N THR A 37 -3.16 -10.60 3.56
CA THR A 37 -3.44 -10.14 2.20
C THR A 37 -3.42 -8.61 2.17
N VAL A 38 -2.81 -8.03 1.13
CA VAL A 38 -2.72 -6.57 0.99
C VAL A 38 -3.22 -6.15 -0.40
N ALA A 39 -3.99 -5.07 -0.43
CA ALA A 39 -4.37 -4.38 -1.64
C ALA A 39 -3.69 -3.01 -1.70
N TYR A 40 -3.23 -2.63 -2.90
CA TYR A 40 -2.57 -1.37 -3.20
C TYR A 40 -3.38 -0.64 -4.28
N ILE A 41 -3.89 0.54 -3.92
CA ILE A 41 -4.67 1.40 -4.82
C ILE A 41 -3.73 2.48 -5.36
N ASP A 42 -3.23 2.28 -6.58
CA ASP A 42 -2.24 3.13 -7.24
C ASP A 42 -2.93 4.22 -8.07
N VAL A 43 -3.35 5.30 -7.41
CA VAL A 43 -3.96 6.46 -8.08
C VAL A 43 -2.92 7.26 -8.89
N GLU A 44 -1.65 7.22 -8.49
CA GLU A 44 -0.56 7.98 -9.14
C GLU A 44 0.07 7.23 -10.32
N HIS A 45 -0.31 5.97 -10.55
CA HIS A 45 0.25 5.09 -11.58
C HIS A 45 1.79 5.04 -11.49
N ALA A 46 2.30 5.08 -10.25
CA ALA A 46 3.72 5.33 -9.95
C ALA A 46 4.38 4.15 -9.22
N LEU A 47 3.68 3.03 -9.03
CA LEU A 47 4.25 1.84 -8.43
C LEU A 47 5.39 1.29 -9.31
N ASP A 48 6.60 1.21 -8.74
CA ASP A 48 7.72 0.45 -9.31
C ASP A 48 7.78 -0.95 -8.63
N PRO A 49 7.42 -2.03 -9.35
CA PRO A 49 7.44 -3.38 -8.81
C PRO A 49 8.82 -3.84 -8.34
N ALA A 50 9.89 -3.44 -9.04
CA ALA A 50 11.25 -3.84 -8.68
C ALA A 50 11.67 -3.16 -7.37
N TYR A 51 11.32 -1.89 -7.19
CA TYR A 51 11.57 -1.19 -5.93
C TYR A 51 10.76 -1.78 -4.77
N ALA A 52 9.47 -2.08 -4.97
CA ALA A 52 8.64 -2.72 -3.96
C ALA A 52 9.20 -4.09 -3.52
N ALA A 53 9.63 -4.92 -4.48
CA ALA A 53 10.28 -6.19 -4.20
C ALA A 53 11.58 -6.02 -3.37
N ASN A 54 12.38 -5.01 -3.67
CA ASN A 54 13.59 -4.70 -2.88
C ASN A 54 13.27 -4.26 -1.44
N CYS A 55 12.11 -3.65 -1.19
CA CYS A 55 11.61 -3.36 0.15
C CYS A 55 11.04 -4.60 0.87
N GLY A 56 10.95 -5.74 0.19
CA GLY A 56 10.49 -7.03 0.73
C GLY A 56 9.02 -7.34 0.44
N VAL A 57 8.37 -6.60 -0.45
CA VAL A 57 6.99 -6.89 -0.88
C VAL A 57 6.99 -8.12 -1.78
N ASN A 58 6.10 -9.06 -1.50
CA ASN A 58 5.76 -10.10 -2.46
C ASN A 58 4.81 -9.50 -3.50
N VAL A 59 5.36 -9.08 -4.63
CA VAL A 59 4.62 -8.39 -5.70
C VAL A 59 3.61 -9.32 -6.37
N ASP A 60 3.93 -10.61 -6.49
CA ASP A 60 3.05 -11.59 -7.15
C ASP A 60 1.72 -11.78 -6.39
N ASP A 61 1.75 -11.63 -5.06
CA ASP A 61 0.59 -11.75 -4.17
C ASP A 61 -0.01 -10.37 -3.78
N LEU A 62 0.43 -9.28 -4.39
CA LEU A 62 -0.10 -7.94 -4.12
C LEU A 62 -1.32 -7.67 -5.02
N LEU A 63 -2.48 -7.42 -4.42
CA LEU A 63 -3.68 -7.01 -5.16
C LEU A 63 -3.51 -5.55 -5.59
N ILE A 64 -3.35 -5.28 -6.88
CA ILE A 64 -3.12 -3.92 -7.39
C ILE A 64 -4.35 -3.45 -8.15
N SER A 65 -4.79 -2.21 -7.87
CA SER A 65 -5.80 -1.52 -8.65
C SER A 65 -5.28 -0.15 -9.09
N GLN A 66 -5.50 0.19 -10.36
CA GLN A 66 -5.16 1.48 -10.95
C GLN A 66 -6.44 2.20 -11.37
N PRO A 67 -7.08 2.95 -10.46
CA PRO A 67 -8.31 3.68 -10.76
C PRO A 67 -8.03 4.92 -11.62
N ASP A 68 -9.05 5.36 -12.35
CA ASP A 68 -9.05 6.57 -13.17
C ASP A 68 -9.40 7.83 -12.33
N THR A 69 -10.13 7.66 -11.22
CA THR A 69 -10.54 8.78 -10.34
C THR A 69 -10.42 8.45 -8.86
N GLY A 70 -10.42 9.49 -8.02
CA GLY A 70 -10.43 9.33 -6.56
C GLY A 70 -11.71 8.67 -6.04
N GLU A 71 -12.85 8.95 -6.64
CA GLU A 71 -14.13 8.31 -6.30
C GLU A 71 -14.07 6.81 -6.55
N GLN A 72 -13.55 6.39 -7.72
CA GLN A 72 -13.37 4.98 -8.03
C GLN A 72 -12.38 4.31 -7.06
N ALA A 73 -11.30 5.01 -6.68
CA ALA A 73 -10.36 4.52 -5.68
C ALA A 73 -11.04 4.22 -4.33
N LEU A 74 -11.97 5.09 -3.92
CA LEU A 74 -12.74 4.91 -2.68
C LEU A 74 -13.76 3.76 -2.80
N GLU A 75 -14.47 3.65 -3.92
CA GLU A 75 -15.41 2.54 -4.17
C GLU A 75 -14.72 1.17 -4.12
N ILE A 76 -13.53 1.06 -4.73
CA ILE A 76 -12.72 -0.16 -4.67
C ILE A 76 -12.25 -0.43 -3.25
N THR A 77 -11.83 0.60 -2.52
CA THR A 77 -11.40 0.46 -1.12
C THR A 77 -12.55 -0.05 -0.25
N GLU A 78 -13.77 0.47 -0.41
CA GLU A 78 -14.96 0.03 0.33
C GLU A 78 -15.34 -1.42 0.03
N ALA A 79 -15.23 -1.86 -1.23
CA ALA A 79 -15.53 -3.24 -1.63
C ALA A 79 -14.57 -4.29 -1.05
N LEU A 80 -13.40 -3.87 -0.55
CA LEU A 80 -12.37 -4.73 0.02
C LEU A 80 -12.46 -4.87 1.55
N VAL A 81 -13.35 -4.11 2.21
CA VAL A 81 -13.54 -4.12 3.68
C VAL A 81 -14.46 -5.25 4.14
#